data_AF-A0A3C0ZT65-F1
#
_entry.id   AF-A0A3C0ZT65-F1
#
_cell.length_a   1.000
_cell.length_b   1.000
_cell.length_c   1.000
_cell.angle_alpha   90.00
_cell.angle_beta   90.00
_cell.angle_gamma   90.00
#
_symmetry.space_group_name_H-M   'P 1'
#
loop_
_entity.id
_entity.type
_entity.pdbx_description
1 polymer ?
#
loop_
_entity_poly.entity_id
_entity_poly.type
_entity_poly.pdbx_seq_one_letter_code
_entity_poly.pdbx_strand_id
1 'polypeptide(L)' 'MTIKEVAQLAGVSPAAVSRYINGGSISEEKRERVRKAIEETGYRPNPLA' A
#
# COMPACT_ATOMS: atom_id res chain seq x y z
N MET A 1 2.10 -2.99 -11.84
CA MET A 1 1.98 -2.21 -10.59
C MET A 1 2.74 -2.91 -9.49
N THR A 2 3.64 -2.20 -8.84
CA THR A 2 4.51 -2.68 -7.76
C THR A 2 4.19 -1.96 -6.46
N ILE A 3 4.65 -2.50 -5.32
CA ILE A 3 4.55 -1.83 -4.01
C ILE A 3 5.17 -0.42 -4.02
N LYS A 4 6.23 -0.20 -4.81
CA LYS A 4 6.91 1.11 -4.90
C LYS A 4 6.03 2.13 -5.62
N GLU A 5 5.40 1.74 -6.71
CA GLU A 5 4.50 2.61 -7.47
C GLU A 5 3.25 2.96 -6.65
N VAL A 6 2.66 1.98 -5.96
CA VAL A 6 1.53 2.23 -5.03
C VAL A 6 1.93 3.17 -3.90
N ALA A 7 3.13 3.00 -3.35
CA ALA A 7 3.66 3.87 -2.30
C ALA A 7 3.81 5.31 -2.78
N GLN A 8 4.31 5.51 -4.01
CA GLN A 8 4.42 6.83 -4.63
C GLN A 8 3.04 7.46 -4.85
N LEU A 9 2.08 6.71 -5.38
CA LEU A 9 0.71 7.21 -5.60
C LEU A 9 0.01 7.58 -4.28
N ALA A 10 0.13 6.72 -3.27
CA ALA A 10 -0.39 6.99 -1.93
C ALA A 10 0.39 8.08 -1.20
N GLY A 11 1.58 8.46 -1.67
CA GLY A 11 2.53 9.38 -1.02
C GLY A 11 2.99 8.89 0.35
N VAL A 12 3.27 7.59 0.47
CA VAL A 12 3.81 6.94 1.68
C VAL A 12 5.09 6.17 1.35
N SER A 13 5.73 5.56 2.35
CA SER A 13 6.88 4.68 2.10
C SER A 13 6.44 3.28 1.68
N PRO A 14 7.25 2.54 0.89
CA PRO A 14 6.98 1.13 0.55
C PRO A 14 6.77 0.23 1.78
N ALA A 15 7.49 0.52 2.87
CA ALA A 15 7.32 -0.18 4.15
C ALA A 15 5.93 0.05 4.76
N ALA A 16 5.33 1.24 4.56
CA ALA A 16 3.97 1.52 5.01
C ALA A 16 2.94 0.71 4.21
N VAL A 17 3.10 0.60 2.89
CA VAL A 17 2.26 -0.26 2.05
C VAL A 17 2.41 -1.74 2.45
N SER A 18 3.63 -2.20 2.69
CA SER A 18 3.87 -3.56 3.20
C SER A 18 3.20 -3.81 4.54
N ARG A 19 3.28 -2.87 5.50
CA ARG A 19 2.56 -2.99 6.78
C ARG A 19 1.05 -3.03 6.60
N TYR A 20 0.48 -2.23 5.69
CA TYR A 20 -0.94 -2.28 5.40
C TYR A 20 -1.37 -3.67 4.89
N ILE A 21 -0.62 -4.23 3.93
CA ILE A 21 -0.92 -5.53 3.32
C ILE A 21 -0.75 -6.67 4.33
N ASN A 22 0.31 -6.63 5.13
CA ASN A 22 0.65 -7.69 6.08
C ASN A 22 -0.03 -7.51 7.46
N GLY A 23 -0.99 -6.58 7.59
CA GLY A 23 -1.74 -6.35 8.84
C GLY A 23 -0.93 -5.73 9.99
N GLY A 24 0.20 -5.08 9.70
CA GLY A 24 1.02 -4.38 10.68
C GLY A 24 0.47 -3.01 11.09
N SER A 25 1.06 -2.44 12.14
CA SER A 25 0.66 -1.14 12.69
C SER A 25 1.02 0.02 11.75
N ILE A 26 0.02 0.82 11.39
CA ILE A 26 0.14 2.01 10.56
C ILE A 26 -0.89 3.05 11.01
N SER A 27 -0.61 4.34 10.86
CA SER A 27 -1.58 5.39 11.18
C SER A 27 -2.80 5.31 10.26
N GLU A 28 -3.97 5.65 10.79
CA GLU A 28 -5.23 5.63 10.04
C GLU A 28 -5.19 6.50 8.79
N GLU A 29 -4.55 7.67 8.86
CA GLU A 29 -4.34 8.54 7.69
C GLU A 29 -3.60 7.81 6.56
N LYS A 30 -2.51 7.11 6.88
CA LYS A 30 -1.72 6.38 5.88
C LYS A 30 -2.45 5.12 5.41
N ARG A 31 -3.19 4.46 6.30
CA ARG A 31 -4.06 3.32 5.97
C ARG A 31 -5.05 3.71 4.86
N GLU A 32 -5.71 4.84 5.03
CA GLU A 32 -6.71 5.33 4.08
C GLU A 32 -6.10 5.72 2.73
N ARG A 33 -4.95 6.39 2.74
CA ARG A 33 -4.21 6.75 1.51
C ARG A 33 -3.77 5.51 0.72
N VAL A 34 -3.26 4.50 1.42
CA VAL A 34 -2.86 3.22 0.80
C VAL A 34 -4.08 2.47 0.26
N ARG A 35 -5.18 2.43 1.02
CA ARG A 35 -6.44 1.81 0.57
C ARG A 35 -6.92 2.42 -0.74
N LYS A 36 -7.02 3.76 -0.82
CA LYS A 36 -7.42 4.47 -2.04
C LYS A 36 -6.50 4.16 -3.22
N ALA A 37 -5.19 4.24 -3.02
CA ALA A 37 -4.23 3.94 -4.08
C ALA A 37 -4.35 2.49 -4.58
N ILE A 38 -4.60 1.52 -3.69
CA ILE A 38 -4.81 0.13 -4.07
C ILE A 38 -6.13 -0.04 -4.87
N GLU A 39 -7.21 0.61 -4.44
CA GLU A 39 -8.51 0.56 -5.12
C GLU A 39 -8.47 1.20 -6.51
N GLU A 40 -7.85 2.38 -6.65
CA GLU A 40 -7.71 3.08 -7.92
C GLU A 40 -6.88 2.28 -8.94
N THR A 41 -5.93 1.48 -8.45
CA THR A 41 -4.94 0.81 -9.30
C THR A 41 -5.20 -0.67 -9.50
N GLY A 42 -6.13 -1.24 -8.73
CA GLY A 42 -6.39 -2.68 -8.68
C GLY A 42 -5.18 -3.49 -8.20
N TYR A 43 -4.24 -2.87 -7.46
CA TYR A 43 -3.03 -3.56 -7.02
C TYR A 43 -3.39 -4.75 -6.13
N ARG A 44 -2.88 -5.94 -6.49
CA ARG A 44 -3.00 -7.15 -5.68
C ARG A 44 -1.60 -7.66 -5.36
N PRO A 45 -1.22 -7.75 -4.08
CA PRO A 45 0.06 -8.32 -3.71
C PRO A 45 0.11 -9.78 -4.16
N ASN A 46 1.15 -10.13 -4.91
CA ASN A 46 1.40 -11.52 -5.30
C ASN A 46 2.15 -12.20 -4.14
N PRO A 47 1.61 -13.27 -3.53
CA PRO A 47 2.27 -13.98 -2.43
C PRO A 47 3.58 -14.70 -2.84
N LEU A 48 3.90 -14.75 -4.13
CA LEU A 48 5.08 -15.43 -4.69
C LEU A 48 6.19 -14.48 -5.17
N ALA A 49 6.04 -13.16 -4.96
CA ALA A 49 6.95 -12.13 -5.49
C ALA A 49 8.04 -11.69 -4.52
#